data_AF-A0A357B001-F1
#
_entry.id   AF-A0A357B001-F1
#
_cell.length_a   1.000
_cell.length_b   1.000
_cell.length_c   1.000
_cell.angle_alpha   90.00
_cell.angle_beta   90.00
_cell.angle_gamma   90.00
#
_symmetry.space_group_name_H-M   'P 1'
#
loop_
_entity.id
_entity.type
_entity.pdbx_description
1 polymer ?
#
loop_
_entity_poly.entity_id
_entity_poly.type
_entity_poly.pdbx_seq_one_letter_code
_entity_poly.pdbx_strand_id
1 'polypeptide(L)'
;MALGEKRNTSLFAPNAGVREAPEPTSPSAAVSAPAPVIIDDTPARTLATESPGTGRAHNLFFTPSDDGRDFSCVLREVQEYISAEYSTLVSQGGPEAKEQIKRYIAKFLQDKRLAVTGMNAAELTDALYSEMAEFGFLTKFIYSDGIEEININSWRDIEVQYSDGRSEKLAERFDSPEHALSVIRRMLHASGMVLDNASPIVTGHLTRNTRIAAMKTPIVDEDVGVAASIRIVNRHSLRREDFIRSGTATHEMLDVLTVFLRYGISICVAGATSSGKTTVAGWLLTTIPDSKRIFTIENGSRELELVREQDGKVVNSVVHTLTRDSENERQRVDQIDLVDICLRFNPDILVVGEMRGAEANAAQEAARVGVAVLTTIHSNSCEATYRRMVSLC
;
A
#
# COMPACT_ATOMS: atom_id res chain seq x y z
N MET A 1 6.01 5.99 73.11
CA MET A 1 5.79 4.63 72.56
C MET A 1 6.66 4.50 71.32
N ALA A 2 7.93 4.10 71.42
CA ALA A 2 8.45 2.75 71.62
C ALA A 2 8.17 1.76 70.46
N LEU A 3 9.08 1.80 69.48
CA LEU A 3 9.78 0.73 68.76
C LEU A 3 9.02 -0.41 68.04
N GLY A 4 9.48 -0.64 66.80
CA GLY A 4 9.37 -1.90 66.07
C GLY A 4 10.21 -1.88 64.78
N GLU A 5 11.54 -2.00 64.91
CA GLU A 5 12.47 -2.19 63.79
C GLU A 5 12.69 -3.69 63.47
N LYS A 6 12.90 -3.96 62.17
CA LYS A 6 13.66 -5.05 61.51
C LYS A 6 13.19 -6.51 61.63
N ARG A 7 13.12 -7.15 60.45
CA ARG A 7 13.92 -8.36 60.17
C ARG A 7 14.29 -8.46 58.68
N ASN A 8 15.60 -8.48 58.48
CA ASN A 8 16.34 -8.76 57.26
C ASN A 8 16.80 -10.22 57.38
N THR A 9 16.58 -11.06 56.36
CA THR A 9 17.33 -12.31 56.20
C THR A 9 17.58 -12.58 54.73
N SER A 10 18.74 -12.14 54.25
CA SER A 10 19.46 -12.81 53.16
C SER A 10 20.10 -14.09 53.71
N LEU A 11 20.05 -15.19 52.95
CA LEU A 11 20.87 -16.37 53.17
C LEU A 11 21.61 -16.70 51.86
N PHE A 12 22.94 -16.53 51.94
CA PHE A 12 24.01 -17.00 51.04
C PHE A 12 24.11 -16.39 49.62
N ALA A 13 25.29 -16.02 49.09
CA ALA A 13 26.58 -15.56 49.61
C ALA A 13 27.31 -14.96 48.38
N PRO A 14 27.95 -13.79 48.48
CA PRO A 14 28.76 -13.20 47.41
C PRO A 14 30.20 -13.72 47.51
N ASN A 15 30.76 -14.27 46.45
CA ASN A 15 32.21 -14.45 46.31
C ASN A 15 32.57 -14.74 44.84
N ALA A 16 32.86 -13.68 44.08
CA ALA A 16 33.80 -13.75 42.97
C ALA A 16 34.40 -12.36 42.80
N GLY A 17 35.65 -12.23 43.27
CA GLY A 17 36.40 -10.99 43.30
C GLY A 17 36.79 -10.46 41.93
N VAL A 18 37.00 -9.15 41.92
CA VAL A 18 37.66 -8.34 40.89
C VAL A 18 38.98 -9.00 40.46
N ARG A 19 39.18 -9.09 39.14
CA ARG A 19 40.51 -9.28 38.54
C ARG A 19 40.67 -8.32 37.37
N GLU A 20 41.56 -7.35 37.55
CA GLU A 20 42.14 -6.54 36.47
C GLU A 20 43.38 -7.23 35.87
N ALA A 21 43.45 -7.19 34.53
CA ALA A 21 44.57 -7.14 33.57
C ALA A 21 45.72 -8.20 33.64
N PRO A 22 46.25 -8.66 32.47
CA PRO A 22 47.17 -7.80 31.70
C PRO A 22 47.03 -7.88 30.16
N GLU A 23 47.38 -6.79 29.46
CA GLU A 23 47.79 -6.82 28.05
C GLU A 23 49.11 -7.59 27.88
N PRO A 24 49.34 -8.22 26.70
CA PRO A 24 50.57 -7.87 26.00
C PRO A 24 50.54 -7.93 24.45
N THR A 25 51.15 -6.90 23.87
CA THR A 25 52.13 -6.87 22.75
C THR A 25 51.75 -7.30 21.32
N SER A 26 52.06 -6.38 20.40
CA SER A 26 52.16 -6.50 18.94
C SER A 26 53.36 -7.33 18.46
N PRO A 27 53.38 -7.69 17.16
CA PRO A 27 54.60 -7.51 16.38
C PRO A 27 54.37 -6.73 15.09
N SER A 28 55.37 -5.90 14.78
CA SER A 28 55.61 -5.18 13.53
C SER A 28 56.21 -6.11 12.48
N ALA A 29 55.79 -5.99 11.21
CA ALA A 29 56.66 -6.13 10.04
C ALA A 29 56.01 -5.49 8.80
N ALA A 30 56.65 -4.42 8.31
CA ALA A 30 56.46 -3.87 6.97
C ALA A 30 57.04 -4.81 5.90
N VAL A 31 56.60 -4.72 4.63
CA VAL A 31 57.47 -4.60 3.42
C VAL A 31 56.64 -4.33 2.14
N SER A 32 56.99 -3.21 1.51
CA SER A 32 56.99 -2.75 0.09
C SER A 32 55.86 -3.04 -0.91
N ALA A 33 55.36 -1.94 -1.49
CA ALA A 33 54.84 -1.85 -2.85
C ALA A 33 55.98 -1.94 -3.91
N PRO A 34 55.68 -2.32 -5.16
CA PRO A 34 56.54 -1.97 -6.30
C PRO A 34 55.89 -0.91 -7.19
N ALA A 35 56.73 0.07 -7.54
CA ALA A 35 56.53 1.09 -8.56
C ALA A 35 57.04 0.56 -9.94
N PRO A 36 56.85 1.31 -11.05
CA PRO A 36 56.66 0.76 -12.39
C PRO A 36 57.97 0.54 -13.16
N VAL A 37 57.91 -0.29 -14.21
CA VAL A 37 58.99 -0.44 -15.19
C VAL A 37 58.46 -0.05 -16.58
N ILE A 38 59.16 0.90 -17.20
CA ILE A 38 59.05 1.33 -18.60
C ILE A 38 60.27 0.77 -19.35
N ILE A 39 60.13 0.47 -20.65
CA ILE A 39 61.10 0.51 -21.78
C ILE A 39 60.57 -0.47 -22.86
N ASP A 40 60.66 -0.29 -24.18
CA ASP A 40 60.65 0.82 -25.14
C ASP A 40 60.61 0.16 -26.56
N ASP A 41 60.02 0.87 -27.52
CA ASP A 41 60.05 0.87 -29.00
C ASP A 41 60.44 -0.31 -29.96
N THR A 42 59.45 -0.65 -30.84
CA THR A 42 59.44 -1.00 -32.32
C THR A 42 60.07 -2.28 -32.93
N PRO A 43 59.69 -2.73 -34.17
CA PRO A 43 58.43 -2.58 -34.93
C PRO A 43 57.87 -3.89 -35.60
N ALA A 44 56.62 -3.79 -36.10
CA ALA A 44 56.06 -4.45 -37.31
C ALA A 44 54.99 -5.59 -37.21
N ARG A 45 53.85 -5.24 -37.84
CA ARG A 45 52.93 -6.02 -38.71
C ARG A 45 51.75 -6.85 -38.14
N THR A 46 50.57 -6.24 -38.33
CA THR A 46 49.28 -6.80 -38.83
C THR A 46 48.60 -7.94 -38.08
N LEU A 47 47.43 -7.67 -37.52
CA LEU A 47 46.12 -8.10 -38.04
C LEU A 47 45.01 -7.44 -37.19
N ALA A 48 44.18 -6.62 -37.84
CA ALA A 48 42.97 -6.07 -37.23
C ALA A 48 41.87 -7.13 -37.24
N THR A 49 41.37 -7.50 -36.06
CA THR A 49 40.08 -8.18 -35.90
C THR A 49 39.33 -7.51 -34.75
N GLU A 50 38.51 -6.53 -35.09
CA GLU A 50 37.42 -6.09 -34.23
C GLU A 50 36.28 -7.11 -34.35
N SER A 51 35.77 -7.59 -33.22
CA SER A 51 34.47 -8.27 -33.13
C SER A 51 33.54 -7.46 -32.25
N PRO A 52 32.38 -7.01 -32.78
CA PRO A 52 31.22 -6.73 -31.97
C PRO A 52 30.09 -7.70 -32.34
N GLY A 53 29.65 -8.53 -31.39
CA GLY A 53 28.56 -9.46 -31.69
C GLY A 53 28.02 -10.23 -30.49
N THR A 54 27.06 -9.63 -29.77
CA THR A 54 25.92 -10.33 -29.14
C THR A 54 24.87 -9.29 -28.76
N GLY A 55 23.94 -8.98 -29.67
CA GLY A 55 22.85 -8.03 -29.40
C GLY A 55 22.05 -7.58 -30.63
N ARG A 56 22.56 -7.81 -31.84
CA ARG A 56 21.88 -7.38 -33.10
C ARG A 56 21.13 -8.47 -33.86
N ALA A 57 21.22 -9.74 -33.47
CA ALA A 57 20.67 -10.84 -34.27
C ALA A 57 19.14 -10.94 -34.23
N HIS A 58 18.46 -10.43 -33.19
CA HIS A 58 17.00 -10.51 -33.07
C HIS A 58 16.24 -9.39 -33.81
N ASN A 59 16.91 -8.37 -34.34
CA ASN A 59 16.27 -7.25 -35.05
C ASN A 59 16.29 -7.38 -36.59
N LEU A 60 16.88 -8.45 -37.14
CA LEU A 60 17.06 -8.60 -38.59
C LEU A 60 15.85 -9.20 -39.33
N PHE A 61 14.83 -9.68 -38.63
CA PHE A 61 13.65 -10.32 -39.22
C PHE A 61 12.34 -9.56 -39.02
N PHE A 62 12.37 -8.40 -38.37
CA PHE A 62 11.19 -7.55 -38.19
C PHE A 62 11.31 -6.31 -39.07
N THR A 63 10.87 -6.41 -40.33
CA THR A 63 10.61 -5.24 -41.19
C THR A 63 9.11 -4.97 -41.17
N PRO A 64 8.64 -3.93 -40.45
CA PRO A 64 7.23 -3.53 -40.46
C PRO A 64 6.81 -3.19 -41.88
N SER A 65 5.61 -3.63 -42.29
CA SER A 65 5.12 -3.43 -43.65
C SER A 65 4.20 -2.21 -43.85
N ASP A 66 4.10 -1.29 -42.89
CA ASP A 66 3.35 -0.04 -43.04
C ASP A 66 3.88 1.05 -42.10
N ASP A 67 3.65 2.33 -42.46
CA ASP A 67 3.76 3.48 -41.54
C ASP A 67 3.03 3.11 -40.24
N GLY A 68 3.73 3.22 -39.10
CA GLY A 68 3.35 2.54 -37.87
C GLY A 68 1.87 2.73 -37.50
N ARG A 69 1.20 1.60 -37.26
CA ARG A 69 -0.24 1.58 -36.99
C ARG A 69 -0.54 2.20 -35.64
N ASP A 70 -1.75 2.75 -35.51
CA ASP A 70 -2.23 3.27 -34.24
C ASP A 70 -2.40 2.15 -33.19
N PHE A 71 -2.01 2.44 -31.95
CA PHE A 71 -2.01 1.47 -30.86
C PHE A 71 -3.41 0.90 -30.59
N SER A 72 -4.45 1.73 -30.62
CA SER A 72 -5.84 1.31 -30.38
C SER A 72 -6.33 0.26 -31.38
N CYS A 73 -5.85 0.36 -32.63
CA CYS A 73 -6.22 -0.56 -33.70
C CYS A 73 -5.56 -1.92 -33.52
N VAL A 74 -4.28 -1.92 -33.15
CA VAL A 74 -3.53 -3.15 -32.82
C VAL A 74 -4.11 -3.81 -31.57
N LEU A 75 -4.47 -3.02 -30.54
CA LEU A 75 -5.09 -3.52 -29.32
C LEU A 75 -6.38 -4.28 -29.61
N ARG A 76 -7.28 -3.73 -30.43
CA ARG A 76 -8.53 -4.40 -30.79
C ARG A 76 -8.31 -5.74 -31.49
N GLU A 77 -7.38 -5.81 -32.44
CA GLU A 77 -7.06 -7.06 -33.14
C GLU A 77 -6.49 -8.13 -32.19
N VAL A 78 -5.63 -7.71 -31.26
CA VAL A 78 -5.04 -8.62 -30.26
C VAL A 78 -6.10 -9.07 -29.25
N GLN A 79 -7.01 -8.18 -28.84
CA GLN A 79 -8.16 -8.52 -28.00
C GLN A 79 -9.07 -9.55 -28.67
N GLU A 80 -9.43 -9.36 -29.94
CA GLU A 80 -10.21 -10.32 -30.73
C GLU A 80 -9.49 -11.68 -30.84
N TYR A 81 -8.18 -11.67 -31.10
CA TYR A 81 -7.38 -12.90 -31.17
C TYR A 81 -7.36 -13.67 -29.84
N ILE A 82 -7.06 -12.99 -28.73
CA ILE A 82 -6.96 -13.63 -27.41
C ILE A 82 -8.32 -14.10 -26.91
N SER A 83 -9.39 -13.32 -27.14
CA SER A 83 -10.74 -13.71 -26.74
C SER A 83 -11.27 -14.91 -27.53
N ALA A 84 -10.88 -15.04 -28.81
CA ALA A 84 -11.26 -16.18 -29.65
C ALA A 84 -10.51 -17.49 -29.29
N GLU A 85 -9.21 -17.43 -29.01
CA GLU A 85 -8.41 -18.65 -28.78
C GLU A 85 -8.15 -19.00 -27.31
N TYR A 86 -8.21 -18.03 -26.37
CA TYR A 86 -7.68 -18.21 -25.01
C TYR A 86 -8.54 -17.60 -23.88
N SER A 87 -9.86 -17.53 -24.05
CA SER A 87 -10.80 -16.96 -23.08
C SER A 87 -10.67 -17.51 -21.65
N THR A 88 -10.21 -18.76 -21.49
CA THR A 88 -10.04 -19.43 -20.20
C THR A 88 -8.74 -19.07 -19.45
N LEU A 89 -7.70 -18.59 -20.14
CA LEU A 89 -6.39 -18.27 -19.54
C LEU A 89 -6.35 -16.87 -18.92
N VAL A 90 -7.09 -15.91 -19.49
CA VAL A 90 -7.19 -14.54 -18.96
C VAL A 90 -7.85 -14.54 -17.57
N SER A 91 -8.79 -15.45 -17.34
CA SER A 91 -9.54 -15.53 -16.08
C SER A 91 -8.80 -16.21 -14.91
N GLN A 92 -7.78 -17.03 -15.17
CA GLN A 92 -7.15 -17.84 -14.13
C GLN A 92 -6.10 -17.08 -13.30
N GLY A 93 -5.46 -16.05 -13.89
CA GLY A 93 -4.51 -15.18 -13.19
C GLY A 93 -3.24 -15.91 -12.69
N GLY A 94 -2.12 -15.19 -12.62
CA GLY A 94 -0.86 -15.71 -12.05
C GLY A 94 0.38 -15.42 -12.89
N PRO A 95 1.59 -15.60 -12.33
CA PRO A 95 2.85 -15.31 -13.01
C PRO A 95 3.06 -16.18 -14.26
N GLU A 96 2.63 -17.45 -14.23
CA GLU A 96 2.69 -18.35 -15.40
C GLU A 96 1.70 -17.93 -16.50
N ALA A 97 0.49 -17.50 -16.12
CA ALA A 97 -0.51 -17.00 -17.08
C ALA A 97 -0.04 -15.71 -17.75
N LYS A 98 0.61 -14.80 -17.01
CA LYS A 98 1.19 -13.56 -17.54
C LYS A 98 2.22 -13.82 -18.63
N GLU A 99 3.19 -14.70 -18.37
CA GLU A 99 4.18 -15.06 -19.39
C GLU A 99 3.53 -15.70 -20.63
N GLN A 100 2.56 -16.58 -20.41
CA GLN A 100 1.91 -17.29 -21.51
C GLN A 100 1.13 -16.33 -22.42
N ILE A 101 0.37 -15.39 -21.84
CA ILE A 101 -0.37 -14.38 -22.60
C ILE A 101 0.60 -13.48 -23.36
N LYS A 102 1.67 -13.00 -22.73
CA LYS A 102 2.69 -12.19 -23.41
C LYS A 102 3.31 -12.92 -24.61
N ARG A 103 3.59 -14.22 -24.48
CA ARG A 103 4.10 -15.04 -25.60
C ARG A 103 3.11 -15.11 -26.77
N TYR A 104 1.81 -15.25 -26.50
CA TYR A 104 0.79 -15.26 -27.55
C TYR A 104 0.64 -13.91 -28.23
N ILE A 105 0.67 -12.80 -27.47
CA ILE A 105 0.67 -11.44 -28.03
C ILE A 105 1.89 -11.27 -28.95
N ALA A 106 3.09 -11.62 -28.47
CA ALA A 106 4.32 -11.49 -29.25
C ALA A 106 4.28 -12.31 -30.54
N LYS A 107 3.75 -13.55 -30.48
CA LYS A 107 3.56 -14.41 -31.65
C LYS A 107 2.59 -13.78 -32.65
N PHE A 108 1.45 -13.28 -32.20
CA PHE A 108 0.47 -12.63 -33.07
C PHE A 108 1.06 -11.40 -33.78
N LEU A 109 1.80 -10.55 -33.04
CA LEU A 109 2.48 -9.39 -33.60
C LEU A 109 3.51 -9.79 -34.67
N GLN A 110 4.25 -10.88 -34.46
CA GLN A 110 5.20 -11.44 -35.44
C GLN A 110 4.49 -11.97 -36.69
N ASP A 111 3.46 -12.80 -36.52
CA ASP A 111 2.74 -13.44 -37.62
C ASP A 111 2.05 -12.41 -38.52
N LYS A 112 1.49 -11.36 -37.93
CA LYS A 112 0.81 -10.26 -38.63
C LYS A 112 1.74 -9.10 -39.03
N ARG A 113 3.02 -9.14 -38.62
CA ARG A 113 4.03 -8.08 -38.83
C ARG A 113 3.56 -6.70 -38.37
N LEU A 114 2.87 -6.65 -37.24
CA LEU A 114 2.32 -5.42 -36.69
C LEU A 114 3.40 -4.66 -35.91
N ALA A 115 3.49 -3.36 -36.14
CA ALA A 115 4.32 -2.45 -35.38
C ALA A 115 3.58 -1.14 -35.11
N VAL A 116 3.86 -0.55 -33.95
CA VAL A 116 3.37 0.77 -33.54
C VAL A 116 4.56 1.71 -33.52
N THR A 117 4.38 2.92 -34.04
CA THR A 117 5.46 3.91 -34.15
C THR A 117 6.02 4.26 -32.77
N GLY A 118 7.34 4.16 -32.62
CA GLY A 118 8.03 4.53 -31.37
C GLY A 118 8.03 3.45 -30.28
N MET A 119 7.53 2.24 -30.55
CA MET A 119 7.62 1.10 -29.63
C MET A 119 8.36 -0.06 -30.29
N ASN A 120 9.26 -0.70 -29.54
CA ASN A 120 9.81 -2.00 -29.97
C ASN A 120 8.80 -3.13 -29.71
N ALA A 121 9.04 -4.32 -30.26
CA ALA A 121 8.10 -5.45 -30.14
C ALA A 121 7.84 -5.89 -28.68
N ALA A 122 8.85 -5.79 -27.80
CA ALA A 122 8.71 -6.14 -26.39
C ALA A 122 7.90 -5.08 -25.63
N GLU A 123 8.17 -3.80 -25.85
CA GLU A 123 7.41 -2.67 -25.29
C GLU A 123 5.94 -2.73 -25.73
N LEU A 124 5.68 -3.00 -27.02
CA LEU A 124 4.33 -3.16 -27.54
C LEU A 124 3.61 -4.34 -26.89
N THR A 125 4.30 -5.48 -26.73
CA THR A 125 3.74 -6.66 -26.06
C THR A 125 3.35 -6.35 -24.60
N ASP A 126 4.22 -5.64 -23.88
CA ASP A 126 3.99 -5.27 -22.49
C ASP A 126 2.86 -4.25 -22.34
N ALA A 127 2.79 -3.26 -23.23
CA ALA A 127 1.71 -2.28 -23.27
C ALA A 127 0.35 -2.94 -23.57
N LEU A 128 0.29 -3.81 -24.58
CA LEU A 128 -0.92 -4.57 -24.93
C LEU A 128 -1.37 -5.49 -23.79
N TYR A 129 -0.42 -6.18 -23.15
CA TYR A 129 -0.73 -7.00 -21.98
C TYR A 129 -1.31 -6.16 -20.84
N SER A 130 -0.67 -5.03 -20.51
CA SER A 130 -1.16 -4.13 -19.44
C SER A 130 -2.58 -3.63 -19.73
N GLU A 131 -2.86 -3.29 -20.99
CA GLU A 131 -4.17 -2.78 -21.41
C GLU A 131 -5.28 -3.83 -21.35
N MET A 132 -4.94 -5.10 -21.65
CA MET A 132 -5.89 -6.20 -21.68
C MET A 132 -6.12 -6.85 -20.31
N ALA A 133 -5.03 -7.10 -19.57
CA ALA A 133 -5.04 -7.93 -18.37
C ALA A 133 -4.85 -7.13 -17.06
N GLU A 134 -4.28 -5.94 -17.13
CA GLU A 134 -4.07 -5.06 -15.97
C GLU A 134 -5.00 -3.83 -16.08
N PHE A 135 -4.54 -2.64 -15.69
CA PHE A 135 -5.33 -1.42 -15.67
C PHE A 135 -4.82 -0.36 -16.66
N GLY A 136 -4.20 -0.82 -17.75
CA GLY A 136 -3.63 0.05 -18.77
C GLY A 136 -2.52 0.93 -18.20
N PHE A 137 -2.55 2.22 -18.52
CA PHE A 137 -1.58 3.19 -17.99
C PHE A 137 -1.73 3.44 -16.47
N LEU A 138 -2.87 3.12 -15.86
CA LEU A 138 -3.08 3.31 -14.42
C LEU A 138 -2.30 2.31 -13.57
N THR A 139 -1.95 1.15 -14.11
CA THR A 139 -1.20 0.11 -13.39
C THR A 139 0.05 0.67 -12.72
N LYS A 140 0.81 1.52 -13.43
CA LYS A 140 2.05 2.09 -12.90
C LYS A 140 1.81 3.00 -11.70
N PHE A 141 0.69 3.71 -11.65
CA PHE A 141 0.34 4.61 -10.54
C PHE A 141 -0.25 3.86 -9.36
N ILE A 142 -1.10 2.86 -9.62
CA ILE A 142 -1.76 2.06 -8.58
C ILE A 142 -0.75 1.30 -7.72
N TYR A 143 0.37 0.88 -8.30
CA TYR A 143 1.42 0.12 -7.62
C TYR A 143 2.69 0.92 -7.37
N SER A 144 2.69 2.24 -7.63
CA SER A 144 3.83 3.10 -7.30
C SER A 144 3.80 3.51 -5.84
N ASP A 145 4.97 3.51 -5.20
CA ASP A 145 5.14 4.12 -3.89
C ASP A 145 4.87 5.63 -3.96
N GLY A 146 4.29 6.18 -2.88
CA GLY A 146 4.06 7.61 -2.73
C GLY A 146 2.80 8.16 -3.38
N ILE A 147 1.98 7.33 -4.04
CA ILE A 147 0.64 7.74 -4.53
C ILE A 147 -0.42 7.45 -3.47
N GLU A 148 -1.24 8.43 -3.10
CA GLU A 148 -2.33 8.24 -2.13
C GLU A 148 -3.70 8.16 -2.78
N GLU A 149 -3.91 8.90 -3.88
CA GLU A 149 -5.20 8.96 -4.54
C GLU A 149 -5.04 9.18 -6.05
N ILE A 150 -5.87 8.50 -6.83
CA ILE A 150 -6.00 8.68 -8.27
C ILE A 150 -7.45 9.05 -8.54
N ASN A 151 -7.68 10.30 -8.95
CA ASN A 151 -8.98 10.83 -9.29
C ASN A 151 -9.16 10.85 -10.81
N ILE A 152 -10.19 10.16 -11.27
CA ILE A 152 -10.63 10.10 -12.65
C ILE A 152 -11.91 10.92 -12.73
N ASN A 153 -11.79 12.19 -13.12
CA ASN A 153 -12.96 13.08 -13.23
C ASN A 153 -13.69 12.85 -14.56
N SER A 154 -12.95 12.46 -15.60
CA SER A 154 -13.48 12.01 -16.88
C SER A 154 -12.46 11.11 -17.58
N TRP A 155 -12.85 10.50 -18.69
CA TRP A 155 -11.92 9.74 -19.51
C TRP A 155 -10.71 10.55 -20.03
N ARG A 156 -10.79 11.89 -20.05
CA ARG A 156 -9.70 12.81 -20.45
C ARG A 156 -8.99 13.51 -19.30
N ASP A 157 -9.54 13.43 -18.09
CA ASP A 157 -9.07 14.19 -16.94
C ASP A 157 -8.77 13.26 -15.76
N ILE A 158 -7.49 12.93 -15.60
CA ILE A 158 -6.97 12.10 -14.52
C ILE A 158 -5.98 12.93 -13.71
N GLU A 159 -6.14 12.88 -12.39
CA GLU A 159 -5.32 13.58 -11.41
C GLU A 159 -4.78 12.59 -10.39
N VAL A 160 -3.51 12.74 -10.04
CA VAL A 160 -2.84 11.90 -9.05
C VAL A 160 -2.41 12.77 -7.88
N GLN A 161 -2.69 12.32 -6.67
CA GLN A 161 -2.27 12.94 -5.43
C GLN A 161 -1.16 12.11 -4.79
N TYR A 162 -0.05 12.78 -4.46
CA TYR A 162 1.12 12.20 -3.84
C TYR A 162 1.09 12.38 -2.31
N SER A 163 1.82 11.52 -1.60
CA SER A 163 1.94 11.55 -0.13
C SER A 163 2.59 12.81 0.45
N ASP A 164 3.25 13.62 -0.38
CA ASP A 164 3.77 14.93 0.03
C ASP A 164 2.74 16.06 -0.12
N GLY A 165 1.49 15.72 -0.49
CA GLY A 165 0.39 16.66 -0.68
C GLY A 165 0.35 17.33 -2.05
N ARG A 166 1.29 17.02 -2.96
CA ARG A 166 1.21 17.50 -4.35
C ARG A 166 0.09 16.79 -5.11
N SER A 167 -0.58 17.53 -5.99
CA SER A 167 -1.51 16.98 -6.98
C SER A 167 -1.04 17.31 -8.38
N GLU A 168 -1.11 16.34 -9.28
CA GLU A 168 -0.64 16.45 -10.67
C GLU A 168 -1.67 15.89 -11.64
N LYS A 169 -1.98 16.67 -12.68
CA LYS A 169 -2.79 16.21 -13.81
C LYS A 169 -1.92 15.37 -14.74
N LEU A 170 -2.38 14.17 -15.07
CA LEU A 170 -1.68 13.30 -15.99
C LEU A 170 -1.83 13.77 -17.43
N ALA A 171 -0.78 13.53 -18.23
CA ALA A 171 -0.84 13.73 -19.68
C ALA A 171 -1.54 12.55 -20.37
N GLU A 172 -1.43 11.36 -19.79
CA GLU A 172 -2.15 10.18 -20.24
C GLU A 172 -3.65 10.30 -19.99
N ARG A 173 -4.42 9.70 -20.89
CA ARG A 173 -5.88 9.67 -20.87
C ARG A 173 -6.36 8.34 -21.43
N PHE A 174 -7.61 8.00 -21.13
CA PHE A 174 -8.27 6.91 -21.84
C PHE A 174 -8.55 7.33 -23.30
N ASP A 175 -8.87 6.36 -24.15
CA ASP A 175 -9.16 6.63 -25.57
C ASP A 175 -10.59 7.10 -25.79
N SER A 176 -11.52 6.64 -24.95
CA SER A 176 -12.94 6.97 -25.02
C SER A 176 -13.65 6.78 -23.67
N PRO A 177 -14.88 7.33 -23.51
CA PRO A 177 -15.76 7.04 -22.36
C PRO A 177 -15.94 5.54 -22.09
N GLU A 178 -16.14 4.75 -23.15
CA GLU A 178 -16.36 3.31 -23.09
C GLU A 178 -15.08 2.57 -22.68
N HIS A 179 -13.91 3.05 -23.16
CA HIS A 179 -12.63 2.50 -22.76
C HIS A 179 -12.41 2.67 -21.25
N ALA A 180 -12.61 3.88 -20.73
CA ALA A 180 -12.51 4.16 -19.30
C ALA A 180 -13.45 3.27 -18.47
N LEU A 181 -14.71 3.14 -18.89
CA LEU A 181 -15.69 2.28 -18.23
C LEU A 181 -15.27 0.79 -18.23
N SER A 182 -14.68 0.30 -19.33
CA SER A 182 -14.18 -1.08 -19.44
C SER A 182 -13.07 -1.36 -18.42
N VAL A 183 -12.10 -0.44 -18.29
CA VAL A 183 -10.99 -0.54 -17.32
C VAL A 183 -11.53 -0.53 -15.88
N ILE A 184 -12.45 0.38 -15.55
CA ILE A 184 -13.02 0.49 -14.21
C ILE A 184 -13.87 -0.73 -13.84
N ARG A 185 -14.65 -1.28 -14.80
CA ARG A 185 -15.37 -2.56 -14.59
C ARG A 185 -14.42 -3.71 -14.29
N ARG A 186 -13.29 -3.78 -15.00
CA ARG A 186 -12.27 -4.82 -14.78
C ARG A 186 -11.65 -4.69 -13.38
N MET A 187 -11.40 -3.48 -12.90
CA MET A 187 -10.96 -3.24 -11.51
C MET A 187 -11.99 -3.76 -10.49
N LEU A 188 -13.26 -3.44 -10.68
CA LEU A 188 -14.33 -3.81 -9.74
C LEU A 188 -14.64 -5.30 -9.74
N HIS A 189 -14.48 -5.97 -10.89
CA HIS A 189 -14.68 -7.41 -11.04
C HIS A 189 -13.74 -8.21 -10.12
N ALA A 190 -12.52 -7.72 -9.84
CA ALA A 190 -11.59 -8.35 -8.91
C ALA A 190 -12.15 -8.41 -7.46
N SER A 191 -12.99 -7.46 -7.07
CA SER A 191 -13.73 -7.45 -5.79
C SER A 191 -15.09 -8.13 -5.82
N GLY A 192 -15.54 -8.64 -6.98
CA GLY A 192 -16.91 -9.12 -7.15
C GLY A 192 -17.97 -8.01 -7.15
N MET A 193 -17.56 -6.75 -7.35
CA MET A 193 -18.47 -5.61 -7.46
C MET A 193 -18.84 -5.38 -8.93
N VAL A 194 -20.08 -4.99 -9.18
CA VAL A 194 -20.64 -4.81 -10.54
C VAL A 194 -21.01 -3.35 -10.76
N LEU A 195 -20.57 -2.78 -11.88
CA LEU A 195 -20.93 -1.43 -12.34
C LEU A 195 -21.70 -1.51 -13.66
N ASP A 196 -23.01 -1.41 -13.58
CA ASP A 196 -23.93 -1.55 -14.71
C ASP A 196 -25.11 -0.57 -14.65
N ASN A 197 -26.14 -0.76 -15.49
CA ASN A 197 -27.28 0.16 -15.52
C ASN A 197 -28.21 0.01 -14.30
N ALA A 198 -28.19 -1.13 -13.61
CA ALA A 198 -28.96 -1.33 -12.38
C ALA A 198 -28.21 -0.75 -11.16
N SER A 199 -26.87 -0.81 -11.18
CA SER A 199 -25.98 -0.26 -10.16
C SER A 199 -24.97 0.71 -10.78
N PRO A 200 -25.38 1.95 -11.10
CA PRO A 200 -24.52 2.93 -11.78
C PRO A 200 -23.55 3.67 -10.83
N ILE A 201 -23.65 3.43 -9.52
CA ILE A 201 -22.75 3.92 -8.47
C ILE A 201 -22.30 2.70 -7.66
N VAL A 202 -21.00 2.60 -7.40
CA VAL A 202 -20.44 1.47 -6.66
C VAL A 202 -19.20 1.89 -5.87
N THR A 203 -19.05 1.27 -4.70
CA THR A 203 -17.84 1.33 -3.88
C THR A 203 -17.29 -0.09 -3.75
N GLY A 204 -15.96 -0.23 -3.76
CA GLY A 204 -15.31 -1.54 -3.73
C GLY A 204 -13.82 -1.44 -3.44
N HIS A 205 -13.11 -2.54 -3.68
CA HIS A 205 -11.69 -2.68 -3.34
C HIS A 205 -10.93 -3.43 -4.42
N LEU A 206 -9.84 -2.87 -4.93
CA LEU A 206 -9.03 -3.55 -5.95
C LEU A 206 -8.08 -4.57 -5.32
N THR A 207 -7.45 -4.17 -4.23
CA THR A 207 -6.55 -5.00 -3.41
C THR A 207 -6.84 -4.72 -1.94
N ARG A 208 -6.16 -5.41 -1.01
CA ARG A 208 -6.33 -5.20 0.44
C ARG A 208 -6.20 -3.73 0.88
N ASN A 209 -5.43 -2.92 0.15
CA ASN A 209 -5.09 -1.55 0.51
C ASN A 209 -5.61 -0.51 -0.49
N THR A 210 -6.38 -0.91 -1.50
CA THR A 210 -6.82 0.00 -2.57
C THR A 210 -8.33 0.02 -2.62
N ARG A 211 -8.93 1.15 -2.27
CA ARG A 211 -10.38 1.39 -2.38
C ARG A 211 -10.68 2.03 -3.73
N ILE A 212 -11.83 1.72 -4.30
CA ILE A 212 -12.34 2.38 -5.50
C ILE A 212 -13.80 2.79 -5.27
N ALA A 213 -14.12 4.04 -5.55
CA ALA A 213 -15.48 4.51 -5.71
C ALA A 213 -15.64 4.91 -7.17
N ALA A 214 -16.70 4.43 -7.83
CA ALA A 214 -16.94 4.71 -9.24
C ALA A 214 -18.42 4.99 -9.50
N MET A 215 -18.66 5.88 -10.45
CA MET A 215 -19.98 6.20 -10.97
C MET A 215 -19.91 6.31 -12.49
N LYS A 216 -20.97 5.89 -13.18
CA LYS A 216 -21.07 5.94 -14.64
C LYS A 216 -22.36 6.60 -15.11
N THR A 217 -22.42 6.90 -16.40
CA THR A 217 -23.65 7.34 -17.08
C THR A 217 -24.83 6.42 -16.76
N PRO A 218 -26.03 6.96 -16.47
CA PRO A 218 -26.45 8.36 -16.63
C PRO A 218 -26.22 9.26 -15.39
N ILE A 219 -25.48 8.81 -14.37
CA ILE A 219 -25.21 9.63 -13.17
C ILE A 219 -24.20 10.73 -13.46
N VAL A 220 -23.25 10.45 -14.36
CA VAL A 220 -22.36 11.43 -14.98
C VAL A 220 -22.73 11.58 -16.46
N ASP A 221 -22.36 12.71 -17.04
CA ASP A 221 -22.66 13.03 -18.45
C ASP A 221 -22.12 11.95 -19.41
N GLU A 222 -22.79 11.75 -20.55
CA GLU A 222 -22.43 10.70 -21.53
C GLU A 222 -21.01 10.88 -22.09
N ASP A 223 -20.57 12.13 -22.23
CA ASP A 223 -19.24 12.49 -22.73
C ASP A 223 -18.14 12.32 -21.68
N VAL A 224 -18.49 12.27 -20.38
CA VAL A 224 -17.60 11.90 -19.27
C VAL A 224 -17.44 10.38 -19.21
N GLY A 225 -18.55 9.65 -19.32
CA GLY A 225 -18.64 8.18 -19.30
C GLY A 225 -18.53 7.57 -17.91
N VAL A 226 -17.40 7.81 -17.25
CA VAL A 226 -17.11 7.30 -15.90
C VAL A 226 -16.33 8.33 -15.09
N ALA A 227 -16.66 8.45 -13.82
CA ALA A 227 -15.86 9.14 -12.82
C ALA A 227 -15.54 8.17 -11.68
N ALA A 228 -14.30 8.19 -11.20
CA ALA A 228 -13.86 7.31 -10.14
C ALA A 228 -12.77 7.95 -9.27
N SER A 229 -12.73 7.56 -7.99
CA SER A 229 -11.61 7.86 -7.09
C SER A 229 -11.05 6.53 -6.59
N ILE A 230 -9.74 6.35 -6.79
CA ILE A 230 -8.98 5.19 -6.34
C ILE A 230 -8.07 5.66 -5.21
N ARG A 231 -8.40 5.27 -3.98
CA ARG A 231 -7.62 5.62 -2.80
C ARG A 231 -6.69 4.47 -2.42
N ILE A 232 -5.40 4.75 -2.38
CA ILE A 232 -4.34 3.80 -2.07
C ILE A 232 -3.85 4.08 -0.66
N VAL A 233 -4.03 3.11 0.21
CA VAL A 233 -3.52 3.16 1.58
C VAL A 233 -2.07 2.70 1.57
N ASN A 234 -1.15 3.66 1.47
CA ASN A 234 0.27 3.41 1.57
C ASN A 234 0.66 2.96 2.99
N ARG A 235 1.49 1.92 3.08
CA ARG A 235 1.89 1.26 4.33
C ARG A 235 3.01 1.99 5.08
N HIS A 236 3.14 3.30 4.91
CA HIS A 236 4.24 4.02 5.54
C HIS A 236 3.99 4.15 7.05
N SER A 237 4.67 3.30 7.82
CA SER A 237 4.82 3.46 9.26
C SER A 237 5.87 4.54 9.51
N LEU A 238 5.41 5.74 9.92
CA LEU A 238 6.32 6.77 10.41
C LEU A 238 6.95 6.33 11.71
N ARG A 239 8.26 6.56 11.85
CA ARG A 239 8.99 6.38 13.11
C ARG A 239 8.81 7.60 13.99
N ARG A 240 9.15 7.44 15.27
CA ARG A 240 9.11 8.54 16.25
C ARG A 240 9.89 9.75 15.75
N GLU A 241 11.07 9.51 15.16
CA GLU A 241 11.98 10.55 14.67
C GLU A 241 11.41 11.32 13.48
N ASP A 242 10.52 10.71 12.69
CA ASP A 242 9.90 11.36 11.54
C ASP A 242 8.94 12.47 12.00
N PHE A 243 8.11 12.21 13.02
CA PHE A 243 7.21 13.21 13.61
C PHE A 243 7.94 14.42 14.21
N ILE A 244 9.14 14.18 14.72
CA ILE A 244 9.95 15.20 15.37
C ILE A 244 10.66 16.04 14.31
N ARG A 245 11.25 15.38 13.30
CA ARG A 245 11.87 16.05 12.15
C ARG A 245 10.88 16.89 11.35
N SER A 246 9.65 16.42 11.18
CA SER A 246 8.60 17.17 10.47
C SER A 246 8.01 18.31 11.30
N GLY A 247 8.34 18.40 12.60
CA GLY A 247 7.72 19.37 13.51
C GLY A 247 6.27 19.06 13.86
N THR A 248 5.78 17.84 13.58
CA THR A 248 4.41 17.42 13.89
C THR A 248 4.16 17.26 15.38
N ALA A 249 5.16 16.81 16.14
CA ALA A 249 5.09 16.67 17.60
C ALA A 249 6.48 16.79 18.26
N THR A 250 6.51 17.20 19.53
CA THR A 250 7.75 17.17 20.32
C THR A 250 7.99 15.79 20.94
N HIS A 251 9.20 15.54 21.44
CA HIS A 251 9.51 14.30 22.15
C HIS A 251 8.57 14.05 23.33
N GLU A 252 8.30 15.09 24.12
CA GLU A 252 7.50 15.05 25.34
C GLU A 252 6.03 14.73 25.03
N MET A 253 5.48 15.32 23.96
CA MET A 253 4.12 15.02 23.50
C MET A 253 3.97 13.53 23.17
N LEU A 254 4.92 12.99 22.41
CA LEU A 254 4.92 11.59 22.00
C LEU A 254 5.10 10.63 23.19
N ASP A 255 5.98 10.97 24.15
CA ASP A 255 6.18 10.17 25.35
C ASP A 255 4.92 10.14 26.23
N VAL A 256 4.28 11.29 26.45
CA VAL A 256 3.05 11.38 27.26
C VAL A 256 1.92 10.56 26.64
N LEU A 257 1.69 10.69 25.33
CA LEU A 257 0.66 9.92 24.63
C LEU A 257 0.93 8.41 24.69
N THR A 258 2.20 8.00 24.57
CA THR A 258 2.62 6.61 24.71
C THR A 258 2.29 6.06 26.09
N VAL A 259 2.62 6.81 27.14
CA VAL A 259 2.31 6.43 28.53
C VAL A 259 0.80 6.31 28.73
N PHE A 260 0.02 7.30 28.29
CA PHE A 260 -1.44 7.28 28.41
C PHE A 260 -2.04 6.00 27.83
N LEU A 261 -1.75 5.68 26.57
CA LEU A 261 -2.32 4.50 25.94
C LEU A 261 -1.83 3.19 26.59
N ARG A 262 -0.53 3.10 26.93
CA ARG A 262 0.04 1.94 27.60
C ARG A 262 -0.55 1.68 28.98
N TYR A 263 -1.03 2.70 29.68
CA TYR A 263 -1.65 2.56 31.01
C TYR A 263 -3.17 2.62 30.99
N GLY A 264 -3.78 2.50 29.81
CA GLY A 264 -5.22 2.31 29.67
C GLY A 264 -6.04 3.60 29.58
N ILE A 265 -5.40 4.74 29.36
CA ILE A 265 -6.09 6.00 29.10
C ILE A 265 -6.50 6.03 27.63
N SER A 266 -7.80 6.13 27.37
CA SER A 266 -8.34 6.25 26.02
C SER A 266 -7.92 7.55 25.34
N ILE A 267 -7.64 7.49 24.05
CA ILE A 267 -7.16 8.62 23.23
C ILE A 267 -8.07 8.76 21.99
N CYS A 268 -8.46 10.00 21.70
CA CYS A 268 -9.16 10.36 20.48
C CYS A 268 -8.30 11.32 19.67
N VAL A 269 -7.89 10.92 18.46
CA VAL A 269 -7.09 11.74 17.54
C VAL A 269 -8.02 12.49 16.60
N ALA A 270 -8.08 13.82 16.74
CA ALA A 270 -8.96 14.68 15.95
C ALA A 270 -8.22 15.46 14.86
N GLY A 271 -8.91 15.78 13.77
CA GLY A 271 -8.37 16.57 12.66
C GLY A 271 -9.19 16.47 11.38
N ALA A 272 -8.86 17.29 10.38
CA ALA A 272 -9.51 17.28 9.07
C ALA A 272 -9.23 15.98 8.28
N THR A 273 -9.82 15.86 7.09
CA THR A 273 -9.44 14.81 6.12
C THR A 273 -7.98 14.99 5.73
N SER A 274 -7.26 13.88 5.60
CA SER A 274 -5.84 13.84 5.23
C SER A 274 -4.90 14.61 6.17
N SER A 275 -5.30 14.88 7.43
CA SER A 275 -4.45 15.57 8.41
C SER A 275 -3.50 14.65 9.19
N GLY A 276 -3.32 13.39 8.78
CA GLY A 276 -2.42 12.42 9.44
C GLY A 276 -2.96 11.73 10.71
N LYS A 277 -4.28 11.75 10.96
CA LYS A 277 -4.89 11.12 12.17
C LYS A 277 -4.55 9.63 12.30
N THR A 278 -4.83 8.85 11.26
CA THR A 278 -4.56 7.41 11.24
C THR A 278 -3.05 7.14 11.39
N THR A 279 -2.20 8.00 10.84
CA THR A 279 -0.74 7.90 10.94
C THR A 279 -0.26 8.03 12.39
N VAL A 280 -0.75 9.03 13.13
CA VAL A 280 -0.43 9.21 14.56
C VAL A 280 -0.98 8.05 15.39
N ALA A 281 -2.23 7.63 15.13
CA ALA A 281 -2.85 6.50 15.82
C ALA A 281 -2.08 5.19 15.57
N GLY A 282 -1.69 4.92 14.33
CA GLY A 282 -0.88 3.77 13.95
C GLY A 282 0.48 3.76 14.64
N TRP A 283 1.17 4.90 14.66
CA TRP A 283 2.43 5.02 15.40
C TRP A 283 2.25 4.74 16.90
N LEU A 284 1.24 5.32 17.55
CA LEU A 284 0.95 5.06 18.97
C LEU A 284 0.76 3.57 19.25
N LEU A 285 0.09 2.84 18.36
CA LEU A 285 -0.14 1.41 18.50
C LEU A 285 1.16 0.59 18.37
N THR A 286 2.16 1.06 17.61
CA THR A 286 3.47 0.40 17.57
C THR A 286 4.18 0.43 18.92
N THR A 287 3.86 1.40 19.78
CA THR A 287 4.47 1.51 21.10
C THR A 287 3.92 0.49 22.09
N ILE A 288 2.84 -0.22 21.76
CA ILE A 288 2.19 -1.14 22.70
C ILE A 288 3.04 -2.40 22.92
N PRO A 289 3.25 -2.84 24.19
CA PRO A 289 3.97 -4.08 24.47
C PRO A 289 3.32 -5.30 23.83
N ASP A 290 4.11 -6.29 23.42
CA ASP A 290 3.64 -7.53 22.78
C ASP A 290 2.65 -8.33 23.65
N SER A 291 2.74 -8.17 24.98
CA SER A 291 1.88 -8.81 25.96
C SER A 291 0.45 -8.26 26.00
N LYS A 292 0.19 -7.12 25.36
CA LYS A 292 -1.15 -6.51 25.30
C LYS A 292 -1.89 -6.93 24.04
N ARG A 293 -3.19 -7.16 24.19
CA ARG A 293 -4.10 -7.55 23.12
C ARG A 293 -4.76 -6.32 22.50
N ILE A 294 -4.50 -6.13 21.20
CA ILE A 294 -5.08 -5.05 20.40
C ILE A 294 -6.18 -5.65 19.52
N PHE A 295 -7.35 -5.02 19.50
CA PHE A 295 -8.45 -5.36 18.61
C PHE A 295 -8.80 -4.14 17.75
N THR A 296 -8.65 -4.24 16.44
CA THR A 296 -8.90 -3.11 15.52
C THR A 296 -10.17 -3.34 14.71
N ILE A 297 -10.98 -2.29 14.60
CA ILE A 297 -12.20 -2.23 13.79
C ILE A 297 -11.99 -1.13 12.75
N GLU A 298 -11.91 -1.48 11.47
CA GLU A 298 -11.74 -0.50 10.39
C GLU A 298 -12.87 -0.60 9.36
N ASN A 299 -13.24 0.53 8.76
CA ASN A 299 -14.38 0.60 7.86
C ASN A 299 -13.99 0.26 6.41
N GLY A 300 -14.43 -0.90 5.92
CA GLY A 300 -14.28 -1.32 4.52
C GLY A 300 -12.86 -1.73 4.11
N SER A 301 -11.79 -1.08 4.58
CA SER A 301 -10.42 -1.56 4.35
C SER A 301 -9.49 -1.32 5.52
N ARG A 302 -8.41 -2.10 5.52
CA ARG A 302 -7.35 -2.04 6.52
C ARG A 302 -6.42 -0.86 6.24
N GLU A 303 -6.24 0.00 7.23
CA GLU A 303 -5.26 1.09 7.24
C GLU A 303 -4.11 0.78 8.22
N LEU A 304 -4.37 -0.03 9.25
CA LEU A 304 -3.40 -0.35 10.30
C LEU A 304 -2.71 -1.71 10.08
N GLU A 305 -1.37 -1.69 9.99
CA GLU A 305 -0.51 -2.87 9.94
C GLU A 305 0.27 -3.00 11.26
N LEU A 306 -0.27 -3.80 12.18
CA LEU A 306 0.25 -3.91 13.55
C LEU A 306 0.89 -5.25 13.86
N VAL A 307 0.67 -6.28 13.03
CA VAL A 307 1.22 -7.62 13.28
C VAL A 307 2.74 -7.57 13.16
N ARG A 308 3.42 -8.01 14.21
CA ARG A 308 4.88 -8.09 14.27
C ARG A 308 5.30 -9.54 14.17
N GLU A 309 6.28 -9.80 13.32
CA GLU A 309 6.87 -11.13 13.16
C GLU A 309 8.36 -11.09 13.51
N GLN A 310 8.82 -12.11 14.23
CA GLN A 310 10.22 -12.38 14.51
C GLN A 310 10.47 -13.86 14.27
N ASP A 311 11.51 -14.19 13.50
CA ASP A 311 11.88 -15.57 13.14
C ASP A 311 10.70 -16.40 12.58
N GLY A 312 9.87 -15.75 11.74
CA GLY A 312 8.69 -16.37 11.12
C GLY A 312 7.53 -16.65 12.07
N LYS A 313 7.53 -16.08 13.28
CA LYS A 313 6.44 -16.20 14.26
C LYS A 313 5.88 -14.83 14.61
N VAL A 314 4.55 -14.76 14.69
CA VAL A 314 3.86 -13.58 15.21
C VAL A 314 4.17 -13.43 16.70
N VAL A 315 4.71 -12.27 17.10
CA VAL A 315 5.14 -12.02 18.49
C VAL A 315 4.13 -11.23 19.32
N ASN A 316 3.24 -10.47 18.68
CA ASN A 316 2.24 -9.65 19.36
C ASN A 316 0.82 -10.17 19.17
N SER A 317 -0.07 -9.79 20.10
CA SER A 317 -1.48 -10.22 20.08
C SER A 317 -2.37 -9.18 19.40
N VAL A 318 -2.58 -9.32 18.09
CA VAL A 318 -3.48 -8.41 17.34
C VAL A 318 -4.61 -9.17 16.65
N VAL A 319 -5.83 -8.67 16.79
CA VAL A 319 -7.00 -9.07 16.00
C VAL A 319 -7.40 -7.91 15.11
N HIS A 320 -7.43 -8.14 13.81
CA HIS A 320 -7.86 -7.14 12.82
C HIS A 320 -9.24 -7.53 12.27
N THR A 321 -10.21 -6.63 12.35
CA THR A 321 -11.54 -6.79 11.77
C THR A 321 -11.87 -5.63 10.83
N LEU A 322 -12.73 -5.93 9.86
CA LEU A 322 -13.26 -4.99 8.90
C LEU A 322 -14.79 -5.06 8.94
N THR A 323 -15.44 -3.91 8.79
CA THR A 323 -16.88 -3.88 8.50
C THR A 323 -17.14 -4.58 7.17
N ARG A 324 -18.35 -5.12 7.02
CA ARG A 324 -18.84 -5.68 5.77
C ARG A 324 -20.15 -5.01 5.41
N ASP A 325 -20.15 -4.25 4.32
CA ASP A 325 -21.38 -3.68 3.80
C ASP A 325 -22.17 -4.71 2.99
N SER A 326 -23.50 -4.62 3.04
CA SER A 326 -24.39 -5.51 2.30
C SER A 326 -25.81 -4.96 2.24
N GLU A 327 -26.45 -5.07 1.08
CA GLU A 327 -27.89 -4.85 0.91
C GLU A 327 -28.74 -5.82 1.73
N ASN A 328 -28.19 -7.00 2.06
CA ASN A 328 -28.83 -7.93 2.97
C ASN A 328 -28.40 -7.61 4.40
N GLU A 329 -29.31 -7.06 5.19
CA GLU A 329 -29.08 -6.67 6.58
C GLU A 329 -28.51 -7.81 7.44
N ARG A 330 -28.88 -9.08 7.17
CA ARG A 330 -28.32 -10.24 7.90
C ARG A 330 -26.86 -10.54 7.56
N GLN A 331 -26.37 -10.00 6.45
CA GLN A 331 -24.99 -10.13 6.00
C GLN A 331 -24.20 -8.86 6.28
N ARG A 332 -24.85 -7.74 6.55
CA ARG A 332 -24.17 -6.51 6.97
C ARG A 332 -23.53 -6.73 8.35
N VAL A 333 -22.31 -6.26 8.50
CA VAL A 333 -21.58 -6.23 9.77
C VAL A 333 -21.01 -4.82 9.91
N ASP A 334 -21.58 -4.04 10.82
CA ASP A 334 -21.16 -2.66 11.03
C ASP A 334 -20.13 -2.53 12.16
N GLN A 335 -19.75 -1.30 12.50
CA GLN A 335 -18.77 -1.07 13.56
C GLN A 335 -19.32 -1.39 14.95
N ILE A 336 -20.63 -1.23 15.18
CA ILE A 336 -21.28 -1.50 16.46
C ILE A 336 -21.24 -3.01 16.72
N ASP A 337 -21.62 -3.82 15.72
CA ASP A 337 -21.52 -5.28 15.78
C ASP A 337 -20.11 -5.74 16.17
N LEU A 338 -19.09 -5.09 15.60
CA LEU A 338 -17.69 -5.40 15.84
C LEU A 338 -17.21 -4.94 17.22
N VAL A 339 -17.72 -3.82 17.76
CA VAL A 339 -17.43 -3.38 19.13
C VAL A 339 -18.05 -4.36 20.13
N ASP A 340 -19.29 -4.78 19.91
CA ASP A 340 -19.99 -5.72 20.79
C ASP A 340 -19.28 -7.07 20.87
N ILE A 341 -18.85 -7.61 19.73
CA ILE A 341 -18.09 -8.87 19.74
C ILE A 341 -16.68 -8.67 20.31
N CYS A 342 -16.04 -7.52 20.08
CA CYS A 342 -14.69 -7.20 20.58
C CYS A 342 -14.57 -7.39 22.08
N LEU A 343 -15.59 -7.00 22.87
CA LEU A 343 -15.59 -7.17 24.33
C LEU A 343 -15.47 -8.64 24.77
N ARG A 344 -15.81 -9.61 23.91
CA ARG A 344 -15.64 -11.05 24.18
C ARG A 344 -14.25 -11.57 23.86
N PHE A 345 -13.42 -10.78 23.17
CA PHE A 345 -12.05 -11.12 22.84
C PHE A 345 -11.03 -10.69 23.90
N ASN A 346 -11.49 -10.16 25.04
CA ASN A 346 -10.67 -9.67 26.15
C ASN A 346 -9.53 -8.72 25.67
N PRO A 347 -9.85 -7.63 24.96
CA PRO A 347 -8.85 -6.69 24.48
C PRO A 347 -8.31 -5.83 25.64
N ASP A 348 -7.01 -5.54 25.61
CA ASP A 348 -6.43 -4.45 26.42
C ASP A 348 -6.73 -3.10 25.76
N ILE A 349 -6.71 -3.07 24.43
CA ILE A 349 -6.91 -1.88 23.60
C ILE A 349 -7.89 -2.19 22.48
N LEU A 350 -8.99 -1.43 22.41
CA LEU A 350 -9.90 -1.38 21.29
C LEU A 350 -9.52 -0.19 20.39
N VAL A 351 -9.36 -0.45 19.10
CA VAL A 351 -9.12 0.58 18.09
C VAL A 351 -10.34 0.67 17.19
N VAL A 352 -11.01 1.83 17.19
CA VAL A 352 -12.06 2.14 16.22
C VAL A 352 -11.44 3.09 15.20
N GLY A 353 -11.22 2.63 13.97
CA GLY A 353 -10.41 3.34 12.98
C GLY A 353 -10.86 4.78 12.77
N GLU A 354 -12.16 4.99 12.64
CA GLU A 354 -12.75 6.33 12.61
C GLU A 354 -14.21 6.30 13.06
N MET A 355 -14.56 7.18 14.00
CA MET A 355 -15.93 7.40 14.44
C MET A 355 -16.62 8.48 13.61
N ARG A 356 -17.72 8.09 12.95
CA ARG A 356 -18.58 8.89 12.09
C ARG A 356 -20.06 8.85 12.50
N GLY A 357 -20.49 7.93 13.34
CA GLY A 357 -21.88 7.71 13.73
C GLY A 357 -22.06 7.05 15.10
N ALA A 358 -23.13 6.26 15.22
CA ALA A 358 -23.62 5.67 16.47
C ALA A 358 -22.62 4.72 17.16
N GLU A 359 -21.62 4.20 16.46
CA GLU A 359 -20.48 3.48 17.05
C GLU A 359 -19.74 4.30 18.12
N ALA A 360 -19.89 5.62 18.10
CA ALA A 360 -19.33 6.52 19.08
C ALA A 360 -19.78 6.20 20.51
N ASN A 361 -21.04 5.81 20.66
CA ASN A 361 -21.59 5.43 21.95
C ASN A 361 -21.06 4.06 22.38
N ALA A 362 -21.06 3.08 21.48
CA ALA A 362 -20.53 1.73 21.75
C ALA A 362 -19.05 1.77 22.17
N ALA A 363 -18.23 2.58 21.50
CA ALA A 363 -16.83 2.79 21.87
C ALA A 363 -16.67 3.42 23.26
N GLN A 364 -17.54 4.37 23.64
CA GLN A 364 -17.53 4.96 24.98
C GLN A 364 -17.96 3.96 26.06
N GLU A 365 -18.94 3.09 25.78
CA GLU A 365 -19.32 2.01 26.69
C GLU A 365 -18.17 1.02 26.89
N ALA A 366 -17.46 0.66 25.82
CA ALA A 366 -16.24 -0.17 25.90
C ALA A 366 -15.17 0.48 26.80
N ALA A 367 -14.98 1.80 26.69
CA ALA A 367 -14.08 2.54 27.58
C ALA A 367 -14.53 2.50 29.05
N ARG A 368 -15.84 2.58 29.30
CA ARG A 368 -16.40 2.59 30.66
C ARG A 368 -16.25 1.25 31.38
N VAL A 369 -16.23 0.14 30.63
CA VAL A 369 -15.96 -1.20 31.18
C VAL A 369 -14.47 -1.52 31.33
N GLY A 370 -13.59 -0.54 31.10
CA GLY A 370 -12.16 -0.62 31.41
C GLY A 370 -11.25 -1.00 30.24
N VAL A 371 -11.77 -1.07 29.01
CA VAL A 371 -10.96 -1.28 27.80
C VAL A 371 -10.40 0.07 27.35
N ALA A 372 -9.10 0.16 27.08
CA ALA A 372 -8.53 1.39 26.54
C ALA A 372 -9.00 1.58 25.09
N VAL A 373 -9.54 2.75 24.74
CA VAL A 373 -10.03 3.02 23.39
C VAL A 373 -9.12 4.01 22.67
N LEU A 374 -8.65 3.63 21.48
CA LEU A 374 -8.01 4.55 20.56
C LEU A 374 -8.92 4.75 19.34
N THR A 375 -9.20 5.99 18.98
CA THR A 375 -10.06 6.30 17.83
C THR A 375 -9.61 7.55 17.09
N THR A 376 -10.11 7.73 15.88
CA THR A 376 -9.98 8.99 15.14
C THR A 376 -11.34 9.63 14.85
N ILE A 377 -11.37 10.95 14.75
CA ILE A 377 -12.61 11.69 14.47
C ILE A 377 -12.33 12.96 13.65
N HIS A 378 -13.24 13.30 12.74
CA HIS A 378 -13.17 14.56 12.02
C HIS A 378 -13.65 15.73 12.86
N SER A 379 -12.71 16.57 13.29
CA SER A 379 -13.00 17.76 14.09
C SER A 379 -11.81 18.73 14.06
N ASN A 380 -12.08 20.01 14.25
CA ASN A 380 -11.08 21.08 14.10
C ASN A 380 -10.56 21.63 15.45
N SER A 381 -11.05 21.14 16.58
CA SER A 381 -10.56 21.51 17.92
C SER A 381 -10.96 20.50 18.99
N CYS A 382 -10.34 20.56 20.17
CA CYS A 382 -10.72 19.72 21.31
C CYS A 382 -12.18 19.96 21.74
N GLU A 383 -12.60 21.22 21.80
CA GLU A 383 -13.99 21.58 22.17
C GLU A 383 -15.00 21.09 21.12
N ALA A 384 -14.70 21.28 19.84
CA ALA A 384 -15.55 20.79 18.75
C ALA A 384 -15.61 19.25 18.75
N THR A 385 -14.52 18.58 19.15
CA THR A 385 -14.47 17.12 19.25
C THR A 385 -15.43 16.61 20.31
N TYR A 386 -15.44 17.23 21.50
CA TYR A 386 -16.39 16.90 22.55
C TYR A 386 -17.84 17.05 22.06
N ARG A 387 -18.19 18.21 21.49
CA ARG A 387 -19.55 18.47 20.97
C ARG A 387 -19.92 17.48 19.86
N ARG A 388 -18.98 17.14 18.98
CA ARG A 388 -19.20 16.17 17.91
C ARG A 388 -19.45 14.78 18.47
N MET A 389 -18.64 14.30 19.40
CA MET A 389 -18.84 12.99 20.03
C MET A 389 -20.22 12.89 20.68
N VAL A 390 -20.68 13.96 21.35
CA VAL A 390 -22.04 14.02 21.91
C VAL A 390 -23.11 13.95 20.83
N SER A 391 -22.92 14.58 19.67
CA SER A 391 -23.87 14.54 18.56
C SER A 391 -23.88 13.24 17.74
N LEU A 392 -22.83 12.41 17.89
CA LEU A 392 -22.73 11.11 17.22
C LEU A 392 -23.42 9.99 18.00
N CYS A 393 -23.62 10.20 19.31
CA CYS A 393 -24.36 9.31 20.21
C CYS A 393 -25.85 9.68 20.15
#